data_AF-A0A952PNF8-F1
#
_entry.id   AF-A0A952PNF8-F1
#
_cell.length_a   1.000
_cell.length_b   1.000
_cell.length_c   1.000
_cell.angle_alpha   90.00
_cell.angle_beta   90.00
_cell.angle_gamma   90.00
#
_symmetry.space_group_name_H-M   'P 1'
#
loop_
_entity.id
_entity.type
_entity.pdbx_description
1 polymer ?
#
loop_
_entity_poly.entity_id
_entity_poly.type
_entity_poly.pdbx_seq_one_letter_code
_entity_poly.pdbx_strand_id
1 'polypeptide(L)'
;MTQGVQAQRSEALKAIIGKKVENASSALTSFAVKFDDGTGVIFDAVEPTSPTVAAKTVGASELPNLEEAVCSVDWGWICGSTVQDAQGLGPAVRLILSNAGPLSIGSALWEGKPFLSFQPFRPAKK
;
A
#
# COMPACT_ATOMS: atom_id res chain seq x y z
N MET A 1 -4.01 13.87 -16.55
CA MET A 1 -3.61 13.82 -15.13
C MET A 1 -3.26 12.39 -14.67
N THR A 2 -3.86 11.34 -15.26
CA THR A 2 -3.62 9.92 -14.94
C THR A 2 -2.18 9.43 -15.17
N GLN A 3 -1.48 10.01 -16.15
CA GLN A 3 -0.11 9.62 -16.51
C GLN A 3 0.91 9.98 -15.42
N GLY A 4 0.70 11.09 -14.69
CA GLY A 4 1.56 11.50 -13.57
C GLY A 4 1.43 10.58 -12.36
N VAL A 5 0.20 10.14 -12.04
CA VAL A 5 -0.08 9.19 -10.95
C VAL A 5 0.59 7.84 -11.22
N GLN A 6 0.52 7.33 -12.46
CA GLN A 6 1.15 6.06 -12.81
C GLN A 6 2.67 6.11 -12.79
N ALA A 7 3.27 7.21 -13.25
CA ALA A 7 4.73 7.40 -13.21
C ALA A 7 5.24 7.44 -11.77
N GLN A 8 4.66 8.33 -10.95
CA GLN A 8 5.02 8.46 -9.53
C GLN A 8 4.83 7.15 -8.77
N ARG A 9 3.71 6.45 -9.03
CA ARG A 9 3.47 5.12 -8.46
C ARG A 9 4.57 4.15 -8.85
N SER A 10 4.93 4.09 -10.12
CA SER A 10 5.94 3.13 -10.62
C SER A 10 7.32 3.39 -10.00
N GLU A 11 7.69 4.66 -9.81
CA GLU A 11 8.92 5.04 -9.12
C GLU A 11 8.88 4.62 -7.65
N ALA A 12 7.77 4.91 -6.95
CA ALA A 12 7.60 4.51 -5.56
C ALA A 12 7.67 2.98 -5.38
N LEU A 13 7.03 2.21 -6.26
CA LEU A 13 7.06 0.74 -6.22
C LEU A 13 8.48 0.20 -6.41
N LYS A 14 9.25 0.74 -7.36
CA LYS A 14 10.66 0.35 -7.53
C LYS A 14 11.50 0.70 -6.31
N ALA A 15 11.25 1.86 -5.69
CA ALA A 15 12.02 2.35 -4.56
C ALA A 15 11.80 1.56 -3.26
N ILE A 16 10.75 0.75 -3.16
CA ILE A 16 10.47 -0.06 -1.95
C ILE A 16 10.95 -1.51 -2.06
N ILE A 17 11.36 -1.98 -3.23
CA ILE A 17 11.88 -3.34 -3.40
C ILE A 17 13.16 -3.50 -2.58
N GLY A 18 13.24 -4.59 -1.82
CA GLY A 18 14.33 -4.90 -0.89
C GLY A 18 14.16 -4.32 0.51
N LYS A 19 13.19 -3.43 0.73
CA LYS A 19 12.95 -2.84 2.06
C LYS A 19 12.20 -3.79 2.98
N LYS A 20 12.53 -3.76 4.26
CA LYS A 20 11.89 -4.57 5.28
C LYS A 20 10.80 -3.75 5.99
N VAL A 21 9.61 -4.32 6.06
CA VAL A 21 8.46 -3.69 6.73
C VAL A 21 8.71 -3.67 8.23
N GLU A 22 8.72 -2.48 8.82
CA GLU A 22 8.77 -2.29 10.27
C GLU A 22 7.36 -2.22 10.85
N ASN A 23 6.49 -1.40 10.25
CA ASN A 23 5.12 -1.20 10.70
C ASN A 23 4.23 -0.82 9.50
N ALA A 24 2.92 -1.03 9.63
CA ALA A 24 1.95 -0.60 8.64
C ALA A 24 0.64 -0.19 9.29
N SER A 25 -0.03 0.79 8.68
CA SER A 25 -1.30 1.32 9.17
C SER A 25 -2.19 1.71 8.00
N SER A 26 -3.51 1.63 8.18
CA SER A 26 -4.47 1.90 7.12
C SER A 26 -5.64 2.73 7.64
N ALA A 27 -6.12 3.63 6.79
CA ALA A 27 -7.42 4.27 6.88
C ALA A 27 -8.23 3.96 5.62
N LEU A 28 -9.46 4.47 5.56
CA LEU A 28 -10.40 4.20 4.46
C LEU A 28 -9.80 4.53 3.08
N THR A 29 -9.02 5.61 2.97
CA THR A 29 -8.46 6.09 1.70
C THR A 29 -6.96 5.92 1.58
N SER A 30 -6.27 5.52 2.64
CA SER A 30 -4.80 5.58 2.69
C SER A 30 -4.22 4.36 3.39
N PHE A 31 -3.08 3.88 2.92
CA PHE A 31 -2.32 2.80 3.54
C PHE A 31 -0.85 3.21 3.60
N ALA A 32 -0.29 3.23 4.81
CA ALA A 32 1.07 3.65 5.09
C ALA A 32 1.89 2.44 5.54
N VAL A 33 3.06 2.26 4.93
CA VAL A 33 4.04 1.23 5.32
C VAL A 33 5.34 1.93 5.69
N LYS A 34 5.79 1.71 6.92
CA LYS A 34 7.10 2.15 7.42
C LYS A 34 8.12 1.03 7.21
N PHE A 35 9.30 1.40 6.74
CA PHE A 35 10.44 0.50 6.58
C PHE A 35 11.50 0.72 7.66
N ASP A 36 12.37 -0.28 7.86
CA ASP A 36 13.43 -0.24 8.87
C ASP A 36 14.59 0.72 8.55
N ASP A 37 14.68 1.19 7.30
CA ASP A 37 15.65 2.18 6.83
C ASP A 37 15.26 3.64 7.15
N GLY A 38 14.16 3.84 7.86
CA GLY A 38 13.65 5.19 8.20
C GLY A 38 12.87 5.86 7.08
N THR A 39 12.54 5.14 6.00
CA THR A 39 11.63 5.60 4.95
C THR A 39 10.25 4.94 5.07
N GLY A 40 9.31 5.38 4.24
CA GLY A 40 8.02 4.73 4.11
C GLY A 40 7.39 4.95 2.75
N VAL A 41 6.26 4.28 2.52
CA VAL A 41 5.41 4.47 1.35
C VAL A 41 3.97 4.69 1.79
N ILE A 42 3.31 5.62 1.13
CA ILE A 42 1.89 5.90 1.29
C ILE A 42 1.20 5.50 -0.02
N PHE A 43 0.17 4.68 0.10
CA PHE A 43 -0.76 4.34 -0.96
C PHE A 43 -2.06 5.08 -0.71
N ASP A 44 -2.56 5.81 -1.70
CA ASP A 44 -3.79 6.59 -1.59
C ASP A 44 -4.81 6.17 -2.67
N ALA A 45 -6.08 6.04 -2.28
CA ALA A 45 -7.17 5.89 -3.22
C ALA A 45 -7.48 7.27 -3.85
N VAL A 46 -7.25 7.40 -5.16
CA VAL A 46 -7.48 8.63 -5.92
C VAL A 46 -8.43 8.38 -7.09
N GLU A 47 -9.11 9.42 -7.55
CA GLU A 47 -9.99 9.34 -8.72
C GLU A 47 -9.61 10.41 -9.77
N PRO A 48 -8.55 10.20 -10.57
CA PRO A 48 -8.21 11.11 -11.67
C PRO A 48 -9.16 10.98 -12.87
N THR A 49 -9.79 9.81 -13.02
CA THR A 49 -10.76 9.47 -14.07
C THR A 49 -11.54 8.20 -13.69
N SER A 50 -10.89 7.33 -12.92
CA SER A 50 -11.45 6.11 -12.33
C SER A 50 -10.67 5.81 -11.06
N PRO A 51 -11.26 5.13 -10.06
CA PRO A 51 -10.60 4.82 -8.79
C PRO A 51 -9.30 4.07 -9.06
N THR A 52 -8.19 4.63 -8.57
CA THR A 52 -6.83 4.12 -8.77
C THR A 52 -6.04 4.25 -7.47
N VAL A 53 -5.12 3.34 -7.23
CA VAL A 53 -4.14 3.43 -6.15
C VAL A 53 -2.94 4.26 -6.61
N ALA A 54 -2.75 5.44 -6.03
CA ALA A 54 -1.51 6.20 -6.11
C ALA A 54 -0.49 5.67 -5.09
N ALA A 55 0.80 5.87 -5.34
CA ALA A 55 1.84 5.55 -4.37
C ALA A 55 2.93 6.63 -4.35
N LYS A 56 3.45 6.95 -3.16
CA LYS A 56 4.56 7.88 -2.96
C LYS A 56 5.46 7.41 -1.82
N THR A 57 6.77 7.51 -2.00
CA THR A 57 7.73 7.30 -0.92
C THR A 57 7.97 8.59 -0.16
N VAL A 58 8.09 8.49 1.16
CA VAL A 58 8.32 9.60 2.09
C VAL A 58 9.32 9.21 3.17
N GLY A 59 9.81 10.17 3.95
CA GLY A 59 10.51 9.87 5.21
C GLY A 59 9.55 9.30 6.25
N ALA A 60 10.04 8.47 7.17
CA ALA A 60 9.19 7.89 8.22
C ALA A 60 8.47 8.95 9.07
N SER A 61 9.09 10.12 9.27
CA SER A 61 8.50 11.25 10.00
C SER A 61 7.32 11.91 9.29
N GLU A 62 7.15 11.65 7.99
CA GLU A 62 6.07 12.19 7.15
C GLU A 62 4.91 11.19 6.99
N LEU A 63 5.03 9.99 7.57
CA LEU A 63 3.96 9.01 7.54
C LEU A 63 2.79 9.50 8.39
N PRO A 64 1.55 9.42 7.87
CA PRO A 64 0.39 9.81 8.63
C PRO A 64 0.24 8.90 9.85
N ASN A 65 -0.13 9.49 10.99
CA ASN A 65 -0.56 8.70 12.12
C ASN A 65 -2.00 8.23 11.86
N LEU A 66 -2.16 6.98 11.40
CA LEU A 66 -3.46 6.40 11.04
C LEU A 66 -4.11 5.61 12.20
N GLU A 67 -3.69 5.84 13.45
CA GLU A 67 -4.20 5.14 14.65
C GLU A 67 -5.71 5.33 14.90
N GLU A 68 -6.36 6.34 14.32
CA GLU A 68 -7.78 6.66 14.55
C GLU A 68 -8.76 6.10 13.49
N ALA A 69 -8.31 5.20 12.60
CA ALA A 69 -9.18 4.66 11.56
C ALA A 69 -10.19 3.62 12.10
N VAL A 70 -11.48 3.87 11.84
CA VAL A 70 -12.66 3.04 12.23
C VAL A 70 -12.56 1.56 11.82
N CYS A 71 -11.73 1.25 10.82
CA CYS A 71 -11.41 -0.12 10.38
C CYS A 71 -9.93 -0.39 10.61
N SER A 72 -9.52 -0.59 11.86
CA SER A 72 -8.15 -1.02 12.17
C SER A 72 -7.96 -2.47 11.69
N VAL A 73 -7.38 -2.62 10.50
CA VAL A 73 -6.86 -3.90 10.03
C VAL A 73 -5.57 -4.17 10.79
N ASP A 74 -5.45 -5.34 11.40
CA ASP A 74 -4.17 -5.76 11.99
C ASP A 74 -3.17 -6.08 10.87
N TRP A 75 -2.11 -5.28 10.78
CA TRP A 75 -1.01 -5.43 9.83
C TRP A 75 0.22 -6.12 10.42
N GLY A 76 0.13 -6.64 11.65
CA GLY A 76 1.23 -7.37 12.29
C GLY A 76 1.75 -8.54 11.46
N TRP A 77 0.89 -9.15 10.63
CA TRP A 77 1.26 -10.28 9.77
C TRP A 77 2.23 -9.94 8.62
N ILE A 78 2.35 -8.67 8.21
CA ILE A 78 3.36 -8.25 7.20
C ILE A 78 4.65 -7.73 7.83
N CYS A 79 4.64 -7.41 9.13
CA CYS A 79 5.79 -6.85 9.82
C CYS A 79 6.97 -7.83 9.82
N GLY A 80 8.17 -7.32 9.60
CA GLY A 80 9.39 -8.11 9.45
C GLY A 80 9.58 -8.76 8.07
N SER A 81 8.59 -8.71 7.18
CA SER A 81 8.73 -9.19 5.80
C SER A 81 9.49 -8.20 4.92
N THR A 82 10.22 -8.72 3.94
CA THR A 82 10.89 -7.91 2.90
C THR A 82 10.01 -7.82 1.67
N VAL A 83 9.90 -6.62 1.08
CA VAL A 83 9.27 -6.43 -0.23
C VAL A 83 10.19 -7.03 -1.30
N GLN A 84 9.85 -8.21 -1.79
CA GLN A 84 10.61 -8.90 -2.84
C GLN A 84 10.31 -8.34 -4.22
N ASP A 85 9.07 -7.92 -4.44
CA ASP A 85 8.62 -7.34 -5.70
C ASP A 85 7.41 -6.43 -5.47
N ALA A 86 7.22 -5.46 -6.36
CA ALA A 86 6.14 -4.48 -6.27
C ALA A 86 5.66 -4.06 -7.66
N GLN A 87 4.39 -4.31 -7.97
CA GLN A 87 3.83 -4.15 -9.31
C GLN A 87 2.55 -3.33 -9.32
N GLY A 88 2.39 -2.48 -10.33
CA GLY A 88 1.09 -1.89 -10.65
C GLY A 88 0.30 -2.81 -11.57
N LEU A 89 -0.91 -3.22 -11.16
CA LEU A 89 -1.82 -4.07 -11.91
C LEU A 89 -3.07 -3.26 -12.30
N GLY A 90 -2.95 -2.46 -13.36
CA GLY A 90 -4.00 -1.52 -13.75
C GLY A 90 -4.25 -0.48 -12.65
N PRO A 91 -5.48 -0.40 -12.09
CA PRO A 91 -5.80 0.51 -10.98
C PRO A 91 -5.24 0.03 -9.63
N ALA A 92 -4.84 -1.23 -9.51
CA ALA A 92 -4.36 -1.83 -8.26
C ALA A 92 -2.82 -1.87 -8.17
N VAL A 93 -2.33 -2.18 -6.98
CA VAL A 93 -0.94 -2.47 -6.65
C VAL A 93 -0.85 -3.87 -6.03
N ARG A 94 0.23 -4.60 -6.32
CA ARG A 94 0.56 -5.86 -5.68
C ARG A 94 1.97 -5.80 -5.10
N LEU A 95 2.10 -6.15 -3.83
CA LEU A 95 3.37 -6.35 -3.14
C LEU A 95 3.61 -7.84 -2.95
N ILE A 96 4.81 -8.32 -3.22
CA ILE A 96 5.25 -9.69 -2.90
C ILE A 96 6.13 -9.61 -1.66
N LEU A 97 5.69 -10.20 -0.55
CA LEU A 97 6.40 -10.16 0.72
C LEU A 97 6.98 -11.54 1.03
N SER A 98 8.26 -11.59 1.43
CA SER A 98 9.01 -12.84 1.60
C SER A 98 8.33 -13.89 2.50
N ASN A 99 7.83 -13.47 3.68
CA ASN A 99 7.27 -14.38 4.69
C ASN A 99 5.75 -14.25 4.87
N ALA A 100 5.17 -13.16 4.39
CA ALA A 100 3.75 -12.86 4.52
C ALA A 100 2.94 -13.24 3.26
N GLY A 101 3.61 -13.46 2.12
CA GLY A 101 2.95 -13.70 0.84
C GLY A 101 2.48 -12.41 0.16
N PRO A 102 1.72 -12.50 -0.94
CA PRO A 102 1.31 -11.33 -1.70
C PRO A 102 0.24 -10.49 -0.96
N LEU A 103 0.37 -9.18 -1.03
CA LEU A 103 -0.65 -8.22 -0.63
C LEU A 103 -1.13 -7.45 -1.86
N SER A 104 -2.42 -7.54 -2.17
CA SER A 104 -3.05 -6.73 -3.22
C SER A 104 -3.79 -5.54 -2.59
N ILE A 105 -3.47 -4.36 -3.11
CA ILE A 105 -4.06 -3.08 -2.72
C ILE A 105 -4.85 -2.58 -3.93
N GLY A 106 -6.17 -2.57 -3.83
CA GLY A 106 -7.08 -2.06 -4.85
C GLY A 106 -7.75 -0.77 -4.41
N SER A 107 -8.54 -0.20 -5.31
CA SER A 107 -9.38 0.96 -5.04
C SER A 107 -10.76 0.77 -5.66
N ALA A 108 -11.81 1.17 -4.95
CA ALA A 108 -13.20 1.15 -5.43
C ALA A 108 -13.93 2.43 -4.99
N LEU A 109 -15.19 2.59 -5.41
CA LEU A 109 -16.05 3.70 -5.01
C LEU A 109 -17.06 3.26 -3.96
N TRP A 110 -17.17 4.04 -2.90
CA TRP A 110 -18.23 3.92 -1.90
C TRP A 110 -18.87 5.30 -1.73
N GLU A 111 -20.19 5.37 -1.94
CA GLU A 111 -20.95 6.64 -1.94
C GLU A 111 -20.32 7.74 -2.82
N GLY A 112 -19.76 7.34 -3.97
CA GLY A 112 -19.11 8.26 -4.91
C GLY A 112 -17.73 8.75 -4.48
N LYS A 113 -17.14 8.19 -3.43
CA LYS A 113 -15.78 8.52 -2.96
C LYS A 113 -14.84 7.32 -3.12
N PRO A 114 -13.59 7.52 -3.56
CA PRO A 114 -12.61 6.45 -3.66
C PRO A 114 -12.19 5.96 -2.27
N PHE A 115 -12.06 4.64 -2.12
CA PHE A 115 -11.55 3.99 -0.91
C PHE A 115 -10.62 2.82 -1.27
N LEU A 116 -9.74 2.44 -0.35
CA LEU A 116 -8.83 1.31 -0.52
C LEU A 116 -9.51 0.00 -0.15
N SER A 117 -9.26 -1.02 -0.96
CA SER A 117 -9.64 -2.41 -0.68
C SER A 117 -8.40 -3.27 -0.56
N PHE A 118 -8.36 -4.14 0.43
CA PHE A 118 -7.22 -5.02 0.67
C PHE A 118 -7.61 -6.48 0.48
N GLN A 119 -6.79 -7.22 -0.25
CA GLN A 119 -6.93 -8.67 -0.35
C GLN A 119 -5.66 -9.31 0.24
N PRO A 120 -5.67 -9.68 1.53
CA PRO A 120 -4.56 -10.41 2.12
C PRO A 120 -4.49 -11.82 1.52
N PHE A 121 -3.27 -12.32 1.32
CA PHE A 121 -3.07 -13.71 0.93
C PHE A 121 -3.48 -14.62 2.10
N ARG A 122 -4.55 -15.41 1.90
CA ARG A 122 -4.76 -16.61 2.71
C ARG A 122 -3.95 -17.73 2.08
N PRO A 123 -2.93 -18.29 2.77
CA PRO A 123 -2.37 -19.55 2.34
C PRO A 123 -3.51 -20.58 2.27
N ALA A 124 -3.54 -21.38 1.20
CA ALA A 124 -4.46 -22.51 1.14
C ALA A 124 -4.21 -23.36 2.39
N LYS A 125 -5.27 -23.63 3.17
CA LYS A 125 -5.19 -24.58 4.28
C LYS A 125 -4.69 -25.90 3.67
N LYS A 126 -3.50 -26.33 4.06
CA LYS A 126 -3.02 -27.68 3.79
C LYS A 126 -3.90 -28.69 4.54
#